data_AF-A0A1Z8A1J3-F1
#
_entry.id   AF-A0A1Z8A1J3-F1
#
_cell.length_a   1.000
_cell.length_b   1.000
_cell.length_c   1.000
_cell.angle_alpha   90.00
_cell.angle_beta   90.00
_cell.angle_gamma   90.00
#
_symmetry.space_group_name_H-M   'P 1'
#
loop_
_entity.id
_entity.type
_entity.pdbx_description
1 polymer ?
#
loop_
_entity_poly.entity_id
_entity_poly.type
_entity_poly.pdbx_seq_one_letter_code
_entity_poly.pdbx_strand_id
1 'polypeptide(L)' 'MTDKHTEKEARIAQAAKRALKEASERHAAAKFGDLQKELGGRDGPEPIRYGDWEKKGIASDF' A
#
# COMPACT_ATOMS: atom_id res chain seq x y z
N MET A 1 24.94 23.91 1.68
CA MET A 1 24.02 23.16 0.78
C MET A 1 23.31 22.01 1.51
N THR A 2 23.77 21.59 2.69
CA THR A 2 23.25 20.46 3.48
C THR A 2 22.00 20.78 4.30
N ASP A 3 21.82 22.01 4.78
CA ASP A 3 20.71 22.38 5.67
C ASP A 3 19.32 22.34 5.02
N LYS A 4 19.25 22.53 3.69
CA LYS A 4 17.99 22.44 2.95
C LYS A 4 17.48 21.00 2.81
N HIS A 5 18.38 20.01 2.86
CA HIS A 5 17.99 18.60 2.78
C HIS A 5 17.39 18.12 4.10
N THR A 6 17.98 18.52 5.23
CA THR A 6 17.49 18.14 6.56
C THR A 6 16.12 18.75 6.87
N GLU A 7 15.86 19.99 6.46
CA GLU A 7 14.55 20.62 6.63
C GLU A 7 13.46 19.94 5.77
N LYS A 8 13.80 19.57 4.53
CA LYS A 8 12.89 18.81 3.64
C LYS A 8 12.54 17.45 4.25
N GLU A 9 13.52 16.73 4.76
CA GLU A 9 13.33 15.44 5.42
C GLU A 9 12.46 15.55 6.67
N ALA A 10 12.69 16.58 7.50
CA ALA A 10 11.86 16.84 8.68
C ALA A 10 10.40 17.11 8.31
N ARG A 11 10.16 17.89 7.24
CA ARG A 11 8.80 18.16 6.72
C ARG A 11 8.13 16.88 6.21
N ILE A 12 8.86 16.03 5.48
CA ILE A 12 8.34 14.74 5.00
C ILE A 12 8.00 13.83 6.18
N ALA A 13 8.87 13.73 7.18
CA ALA A 13 8.65 12.91 8.37
C ALA A 13 7.41 13.38 9.16
N GLN A 14 7.21 14.70 9.28
CA GLN A 14 6.02 15.24 9.95
C GLN A 14 4.74 14.95 9.16
N ALA A 15 4.78 15.07 7.83
CA ALA A 15 3.65 14.73 6.97
C ALA A 15 3.31 13.24 7.04
N ALA A 16 4.32 12.36 7.03
CA ALA A 16 4.14 10.92 7.17
C ALA A 16 3.47 10.54 8.50
N LYS A 17 3.90 11.14 9.62
CA LYS A 17 3.27 10.93 10.93
C LYS A 17 1.78 11.31 10.93
N ARG A 18 1.42 12.43 10.30
CA ARG A 18 0.01 12.87 10.19
C ARG A 18 -0.80 11.92 9.31
N ALA A 19 -0.28 11.54 8.15
CA ALA A 19 -0.95 10.64 7.22
C ALA A 19 -1.20 9.25 7.84
N LEU A 20 -0.22 8.72 8.57
CA LEU A 20 -0.38 7.44 9.28
C LEU A 20 -1.43 7.52 10.38
N LYS A 21 -1.45 8.61 11.16
CA LYS A 21 -2.45 8.83 12.20
C LYS A 21 -3.87 8.84 11.60
N GLU A 22 -4.08 9.61 10.54
CA GLU A 22 -5.36 9.70 9.85
C GLU A 22 -5.79 8.35 9.23
N ALA A 23 -4.85 7.65 8.58
CA ALA A 23 -5.12 6.32 8.03
C ALA A 23 -5.53 5.32 9.13
N SER A 24 -4.88 5.37 10.30
CA SER A 24 -5.24 4.53 11.44
C SER A 24 -6.61 4.87 12.02
N GLU A 25 -6.96 6.16 12.10
CA GLU A 25 -8.27 6.63 12.55
C GLU A 25 -9.36 6.21 11.56
N ARG A 26 -9.10 6.31 10.25
CA ARG A 26 -9.99 5.80 9.20
C ARG A 26 -10.16 4.28 9.27
N HIS A 27 -9.08 3.54 9.49
CA HIS A 27 -9.14 2.08 9.63
C HIS A 27 -9.91 1.66 10.88
N ALA A 28 -9.73 2.36 12.00
CA ALA A 28 -10.47 2.08 13.24
C ALA A 28 -11.97 2.41 13.12
N ALA A 29 -12.32 3.46 12.36
CA ALA A 29 -13.70 3.84 12.10
C ALA A 29 -14.36 3.00 10.99
N ALA A 30 -13.57 2.37 10.12
CA ALA A 30 -14.06 1.50 9.07
C ALA A 30 -14.60 0.21 9.68
N LYS A 31 -15.88 -0.07 9.41
CA LYS A 31 -16.44 -1.40 9.64
C LYS A 31 -16.08 -2.27 8.43
N PHE A 32 -15.00 -3.02 8.55
CA PHE A 32 -14.72 -4.10 7.62
C PHE A 32 -15.83 -5.14 7.82
N GLY A 33 -16.69 -5.30 6.82
CA GLY A 33 -17.60 -6.43 6.78
C GLY A 33 -16.81 -7.73 6.81
N ASP A 34 -17.44 -8.82 7.22
CA ASP A 34 -16.85 -10.15 7.15
C ASP A 34 -16.75 -10.56 5.68
N LEU A 35 -15.70 -10.07 5.01
CA LEU A 35 -15.40 -10.41 3.63
C LEU A 35 -14.97 -11.87 3.63
N GLN A 36 -15.64 -12.68 2.81
CA GLN A 36 -15.25 -14.07 2.65
C GLN A 36 -13.78 -14.12 2.21
N LYS A 37 -13.02 -15.03 2.82
CA LYS A 37 -11.62 -15.22 2.44
C LYS A 37 -11.59 -15.71 1.00
N GLU A 38 -10.84 -15.03 0.16
CA GLU A 38 -10.53 -15.52 -1.18
C GLU A 38 -9.73 -16.82 -1.06
N LEU A 39 -10.25 -17.90 -1.63
CA LEU A 39 -9.62 -19.22 -1.64
C LEU A 39 -9.11 -19.51 -3.06
N GLY A 40 -7.82 -19.83 -3.18
CA GLY A 40 -7.20 -20.13 -4.48
C GLY A 40 -6.84 -18.90 -5.33
N GLY A 41 -7.09 -17.68 -4.83
CA GLY A 41 -6.58 -16.45 -5.43
C GLY A 41 -5.05 -16.34 -5.30
N ARG A 42 -4.39 -15.73 -6.29
CA ARG A 42 -2.97 -15.40 -6.19
C ARG A 42 -2.80 -14.33 -5.11
N ASP A 43 -1.89 -14.54 -4.16
CA ASP A 43 -1.56 -13.51 -3.16
C ASP A 43 -1.20 -12.18 -3.86
N GLY A 44 -1.83 -11.11 -3.41
CA GLY A 44 -1.56 -9.75 -3.88
C GLY A 44 -2.61 -9.19 -4.84
N PRO A 45 -2.43 -7.92 -5.24
CA PRO A 45 -3.35 -7.26 -6.16
C PRO A 45 -3.43 -7.99 -7.50
N GLU A 46 -4.64 -8.06 -8.09
CA GLU A 46 -4.86 -8.75 -9.36
C GLU A 46 -3.88 -8.29 -10.45
N PRO A 47 -3.18 -9.23 -11.13
CA PRO A 47 -2.23 -8.94 -12.21
C PRO A 47 -2.78 -8.03 -13.29
N ILE A 48 -4.06 -8.22 -13.61
CA ILE A 48 -4.80 -7.50 -14.64
C ILE A 48 -4.88 -6.00 -14.31
N ARG A 49 -4.97 -5.63 -13.02
CA ARG A 49 -5.06 -4.23 -12.58
C ARG A 49 -3.71 -3.51 -12.53
N TYR A 50 -2.60 -4.23 -12.40
CA TYR A 50 -1.28 -3.63 -12.11
C TYR A 50 -0.18 -4.01 -13.11
N GLY A 51 -0.51 -4.73 -14.18
CA GLY A 51 0.44 -5.08 -15.26
C GLY A 51 1.48 -6.14 -14.87
N ASP A 52 1.32 -6.81 -13.74
CA ASP A 52 2.27 -7.80 -13.22
C ASP A 52 1.88 -9.24 -13.61
N TRP A 53 1.98 -9.52 -14.91
CA TRP A 53 1.68 -10.83 -15.49
C TRP A 53 2.80 -11.86 -15.26
N GLU A 54 3.91 -11.44 -14.65
CA GLU A 54 5.09 -12.26 -14.46
C GLU A 54 5.23 -12.67 -12.99
N LYS A 55 5.30 -13.98 -12.72
CA LYS A 55 5.72 -14.48 -11.40
C LYS A 55 6.92 -15.39 -11.59
N LYS A 56 8.08 -14.96 -11.08
CA LYS A 56 9.35 -15.69 -11.18
C LYS A 56 9.73 -16.05 -12.64
N GLY A 57 9.55 -15.13 -13.60
CA GLY A 57 9.90 -15.37 -15.00
C GLY A 57 8.86 -16.15 -15.81
N ILE A 58 7.73 -16.53 -15.20
CA ILE A 58 6.65 -17.25 -15.91
C ILE A 58 5.50 -16.28 -16.13
N ALA A 59 5.20 -16.01 -17.40
CA ALA A 59 3.98 -15.31 -17.80
C ALA A 59 2.79 -16.26 -17.60
N SER A 60 1.80 -15.81 -16.84
CA SER A 60 0.60 -16.58 -16.53
C SER A 60 -0.59 -15.98 -17.29
N ASP A 61 -1.19 -16.75 -18.19
CA ASP A 61 -2.38 -16.39 -18.98
C ASP A 61 -3.51 -17.37 -18.60
N PHE A 62 -4.48 -16.89 -17.80
CA PHE A 62 -5.69 -17.61 -17.37
C PHE A 62 -6.84 -16.63 -17.17
#